data_AF-A0A7W3DI98-F1
#
_entry.id   AF-A0A7W3DI98-F1
#
_cell.length_a   1.000
_cell.length_b   1.000
_cell.length_c   1.000
_cell.angle_alpha   90.00
_cell.angle_beta   90.00
_cell.angle_gamma   90.00
#
_symmetry.space_group_name_H-M   'P 1'
#
loop_
_entity.id
_entity.type
_entity.pdbx_description
1 polymer ?
#
loop_
_entity_poly.entity_id
_entity_poly.type
_entity_poly.pdbx_seq_one_letter_code
_entity_poly.pdbx_strand_id
1 'polypeptide(L)'
;MINGIPFPPKNQGDASIWETNNLPALEYCDLNRAANLLNCKVADLLHWAEIGAIELCLKFNAFRASIKSIDLNTKYRNNPNDWIKEKIDSGFLNKYTANNHNQLGLLQLIPEPTKTNNNGSIEQKYCIEDRFPSPICHIFGLWGLISNPYDNLFSQLQSSEKVQVTALNLQLKAADEELTSDSIRIQPVWSELFDRFTELGNPIGPAPDLFIITSSDFFITRKHIEQIDRYRGKLIPSYINGGVHHPESEDPVKEHGNVEASAAKREAVYQAAIYWLKHDPSACQGKRGELTIEAWAEKIISEKNHPKAKVTLGIDKVKQCLRVAMTGKN
;
A
#
# COMPACT_ATOMS: atom_id res chain seq x y z
N MET A 1 6.52 18.77 5.72
CA MET A 1 6.99 18.82 7.13
C MET A 1 5.79 18.53 7.99
N ILE A 2 5.75 17.38 8.67
CA ILE A 2 4.56 16.95 9.42
C ILE A 2 4.90 17.08 10.91
N ASN A 3 4.12 17.90 11.61
CA ASN A 3 4.14 18.01 13.07
C ASN A 3 3.46 16.76 13.65
N GLY A 4 4.16 15.61 13.65
CA GLY A 4 3.72 14.43 14.38
C GLY A 4 3.75 14.70 15.89
N ILE A 5 2.93 13.97 16.66
CA ILE A 5 3.00 13.99 18.12
C ILE A 5 4.43 13.64 18.52
N PRO A 6 5.18 14.52 19.20
CA PRO A 6 6.58 14.26 19.53
C PRO A 6 6.69 13.03 20.41
N PHE A 7 7.65 12.16 20.09
CA PHE A 7 7.98 11.02 20.95
C PHE A 7 8.29 11.53 22.36
N PRO A 8 7.62 11.03 23.41
CA PRO A 8 7.98 11.39 24.77
C PRO A 8 9.43 10.94 24.98
N PRO A 9 10.30 11.80 25.53
CA PRO A 9 11.65 11.40 25.86
C PRO A 9 11.57 10.18 26.80
N LYS A 10 12.49 9.23 26.65
CA LYS A 10 12.69 8.20 27.69
C LYS A 10 12.82 8.93 29.02
N ASN A 11 11.96 8.62 29.99
CA ASN A 11 12.08 9.17 31.33
C ASN A 11 13.47 8.78 31.84
N GLN A 12 14.41 9.73 31.88
CA GLN A 12 15.75 9.48 32.38
C GLN A 12 15.63 9.14 33.87
N GLY A 13 15.75 7.85 34.20
CA GLY A 13 15.70 7.35 35.57
C GLY A 13 14.66 6.25 35.84
N ASP A 14 13.72 5.99 34.93
CA ASP A 14 12.75 4.90 35.12
C ASP A 14 13.35 3.55 34.69
N ALA A 15 13.18 2.54 35.54
CA ALA A 15 13.52 1.16 35.19
C ALA A 15 12.71 0.71 33.97
N SER A 16 13.33 0.00 33.04
CA SER A 16 12.63 -0.60 31.91
C SER A 16 11.56 -1.59 32.38
N ILE A 17 10.57 -1.84 31.52
CA ILE A 17 9.57 -2.89 31.78
C ILE A 17 10.21 -4.25 32.09
N TRP A 18 11.36 -4.55 31.48
CA TRP A 18 12.10 -5.80 31.67
C TRP A 18 12.74 -5.86 33.07
N GLU A 19 13.41 -4.78 33.50
CA GLU A 19 14.00 -4.66 34.84
C GLU A 19 12.93 -4.71 35.93
N THR A 20 11.82 -4.00 35.72
CA THR A 20 10.68 -3.97 36.66
C THR A 20 10.09 -5.38 36.87
N ASN A 21 10.12 -6.22 35.85
CA ASN A 21 9.64 -7.59 35.91
C ASN A 21 10.73 -8.63 36.23
N ASN A 22 11.98 -8.20 36.46
CA ASN A 22 13.14 -9.07 36.68
C ASN A 22 13.31 -10.13 35.57
N LEU A 23 13.27 -9.69 34.30
CA LEU A 23 13.38 -10.55 33.13
C LEU A 23 14.42 -10.02 32.14
N PRO A 24 15.12 -10.89 31.42
CA PRO A 24 15.72 -10.52 30.15
C PRO A 24 14.65 -10.01 29.18
N ALA A 25 15.03 -9.10 28.30
CA ALA A 25 14.13 -8.59 27.28
C ALA A 25 13.67 -9.73 26.36
N LEU A 26 12.35 -9.89 26.21
CA LEU A 26 11.77 -10.85 25.27
C LEU A 26 11.65 -10.17 23.92
N GLU A 27 12.13 -10.79 22.84
CA GLU A 27 11.98 -10.22 21.48
C GLU A 27 10.51 -10.19 21.03
N TYR A 28 9.68 -11.09 21.54
CA TYR A 28 8.24 -11.11 21.37
C TYR A 28 7.59 -12.02 22.43
N CYS A 29 6.28 -11.86 22.65
CA CYS A 29 5.47 -12.78 23.45
C CYS A 29 4.01 -12.77 23.00
N ASP A 30 3.20 -13.72 23.49
CA ASP A 30 1.76 -13.72 23.28
C ASP A 30 1.06 -12.57 24.02
N LEU A 31 -0.19 -12.29 23.64
CA LEU A 31 -0.94 -11.16 24.21
C LEU A 31 -1.22 -11.30 25.72
N ASN A 32 -1.41 -12.51 26.24
CA ASN A 32 -1.61 -12.70 27.68
C ASN A 32 -0.34 -12.35 28.46
N ARG A 33 0.82 -12.78 27.94
CA ARG A 33 2.11 -12.44 28.53
C ARG A 33 2.37 -10.93 28.47
N ALA A 34 2.10 -10.29 27.35
CA ALA A 34 2.26 -8.84 27.22
C ALA A 34 1.33 -8.05 28.14
N ALA A 35 0.05 -8.46 28.24
CA ALA A 35 -0.92 -7.85 29.12
C ALA A 35 -0.47 -7.90 30.59
N ASN A 36 0.07 -9.04 31.03
CA ASN A 36 0.66 -9.19 32.37
C ASN A 36 1.88 -8.28 32.59
N LEU A 37 2.79 -8.19 31.62
CA LEU A 37 3.98 -7.31 31.73
C LEU A 37 3.59 -5.83 31.82
N LEU A 38 2.58 -5.41 31.06
CA LEU A 38 2.13 -4.02 30.96
C LEU A 38 1.12 -3.63 32.05
N ASN A 39 0.59 -4.61 32.77
CA ASN A 39 -0.53 -4.49 33.70
C ASN A 39 -1.78 -3.89 33.03
N CYS A 40 -2.17 -4.46 31.89
CA CYS A 40 -3.38 -4.13 31.14
C CYS A 40 -4.17 -5.40 30.77
N LYS A 41 -5.26 -5.26 30.00
CA LYS A 41 -6.05 -6.38 29.47
C LYS A 41 -5.65 -6.67 28.02
N VAL A 42 -5.86 -7.92 27.58
CA VAL A 42 -5.71 -8.29 26.15
C VAL A 42 -6.60 -7.41 25.26
N ALA A 43 -7.80 -7.05 25.71
CA ALA A 43 -8.69 -6.14 25.00
C ALA A 43 -8.05 -4.75 24.74
N ASP A 44 -7.22 -4.25 25.66
CA ASP A 44 -6.52 -2.98 25.49
C ASP A 44 -5.46 -3.07 24.38
N LEU A 45 -4.75 -4.20 24.31
CA LEU A 45 -3.78 -4.48 23.24
C LEU A 45 -4.47 -4.58 21.87
N LEU A 46 -5.60 -5.29 21.80
CA LEU A 46 -6.40 -5.40 20.58
C LEU A 46 -6.92 -4.03 20.13
N HIS A 47 -7.37 -3.20 21.08
CA HIS A 47 -7.80 -1.83 20.78
C HIS A 47 -6.66 -0.98 20.21
N TRP A 48 -5.48 -1.00 20.82
CA TRP A 48 -4.33 -0.26 20.29
C TRP A 48 -3.88 -0.75 18.90
N ALA A 49 -4.03 -2.05 18.62
CA ALA A 49 -3.78 -2.60 17.30
C ALA A 49 -4.80 -2.10 16.26
N GLU A 50 -6.08 -2.09 16.63
CA GLU A 50 -7.18 -1.62 15.78
C GLU A 50 -7.00 -0.18 15.31
N ILE A 51 -6.54 0.69 16.22
CA ILE A 51 -6.31 2.11 15.89
C ILE A 51 -4.92 2.38 15.30
N GLY A 52 -4.12 1.34 15.03
CA GLY A 52 -2.78 1.44 14.46
C GLY A 52 -1.71 2.00 15.38
N ALA A 53 -1.95 2.02 16.69
CA ALA A 53 -0.96 2.47 17.67
C ALA A 53 0.17 1.45 17.87
N ILE A 54 -0.15 0.17 17.70
CA ILE A 54 0.82 -0.94 17.74
C ILE A 54 0.55 -1.93 16.61
N GLU A 55 1.53 -2.77 16.31
CA GLU A 55 1.39 -3.90 15.42
C GLU A 55 1.26 -5.20 16.20
N LEU A 56 0.33 -6.05 15.75
CA LEU A 56 0.26 -7.45 16.19
C LEU A 56 0.68 -8.37 15.05
N CYS A 57 1.32 -9.47 15.42
CA CYS A 57 1.93 -10.43 14.51
C CYS A 57 1.24 -11.78 14.59
N LEU A 58 1.27 -12.52 13.48
CA LEU A 58 1.02 -13.95 13.43
C LEU A 58 2.34 -14.69 13.26
N LYS A 59 2.42 -15.89 13.83
CA LYS A 59 3.60 -16.75 13.71
C LYS A 59 3.34 -17.90 12.75
N PHE A 60 4.16 -17.99 11.71
CA PHE A 60 4.02 -18.98 10.64
C PHE A 60 5.13 -20.03 10.68
N ASN A 61 4.80 -21.22 10.18
CA ASN A 61 5.74 -22.29 9.94
C ASN A 61 5.48 -22.88 8.55
N ALA A 62 6.37 -22.57 7.59
CA ALA A 62 6.27 -22.97 6.19
C ALA A 62 4.93 -22.60 5.52
N PHE A 63 4.32 -21.48 5.91
CA PHE A 63 3.05 -21.07 5.30
C PHE A 63 3.29 -20.61 3.87
N ARG A 64 2.56 -21.20 2.93
CA ARG A 64 2.74 -20.92 1.50
C ARG A 64 2.01 -19.64 1.12
N ALA A 65 2.74 -18.70 0.53
CA ALA A 65 2.28 -17.35 0.29
C ALA A 65 2.91 -16.76 -0.98
N SER A 66 2.43 -15.59 -1.38
CA SER A 66 2.91 -14.83 -2.51
C SER A 66 3.56 -13.51 -2.07
N ILE A 67 4.65 -13.14 -2.72
CA ILE A 67 5.33 -11.87 -2.52
C ILE A 67 4.68 -10.81 -3.42
N LYS A 68 4.28 -9.69 -2.83
CA LYS A 68 3.77 -8.51 -3.53
C LYS A 68 4.71 -7.33 -3.31
N SER A 69 4.89 -6.54 -4.35
CA SER A 69 5.66 -5.29 -4.37
C SER A 69 5.14 -4.41 -5.49
N ILE A 70 5.33 -3.09 -5.38
CA ILE A 70 4.96 -2.13 -6.43
C ILE A 70 5.69 -2.48 -7.75
N ASP A 71 6.96 -2.86 -7.66
CA ASP A 71 7.78 -3.25 -8.80
C ASP A 71 7.20 -4.47 -9.55
N LEU A 72 6.71 -5.46 -8.81
CA LEU A 72 6.10 -6.67 -9.38
C LEU A 72 4.81 -6.34 -10.16
N ASN A 73 4.06 -5.35 -9.72
CA ASN A 73 2.84 -4.90 -10.40
C ASN A 73 3.11 -3.95 -11.57
N THR A 74 4.32 -3.41 -11.67
CA THR A 74 4.71 -2.40 -12.66
C THR A 74 5.83 -2.89 -13.56
N LYS A 75 7.10 -2.69 -13.17
CA LYS A 75 8.30 -2.98 -13.96
C LYS A 75 8.43 -4.46 -14.33
N TYR A 76 8.11 -5.37 -13.42
CA TYR A 76 8.34 -6.82 -13.59
C TYR A 76 7.08 -7.63 -13.81
N ARG A 77 5.95 -6.97 -14.10
CA ARG A 77 4.65 -7.64 -14.28
C ARG A 77 4.70 -8.82 -15.25
N ASN A 78 5.48 -8.69 -16.32
CA ASN A 78 5.61 -9.73 -17.34
C ASN A 78 6.74 -10.72 -17.06
N ASN A 79 7.71 -10.36 -16.21
CA ASN A 79 8.92 -11.15 -15.93
C ASN A 79 9.26 -11.15 -14.43
N PRO A 80 8.43 -11.70 -13.54
CA PRO A 80 8.66 -11.66 -12.10
C PRO A 80 9.91 -12.43 -11.65
N ASN A 81 10.40 -13.39 -12.43
CA ASN A 81 11.70 -14.04 -12.16
C ASN A 81 12.87 -13.06 -12.26
N ASP A 82 12.81 -12.05 -13.13
CA ASP A 82 13.84 -11.01 -13.23
C ASP A 82 13.87 -10.15 -11.96
N TRP A 83 12.70 -9.91 -11.34
CA TRP A 83 12.62 -9.23 -10.05
C TRP A 83 13.34 -10.04 -8.96
N ILE A 84 13.06 -11.34 -8.86
CA ILE A 84 13.70 -12.22 -7.87
C ILE A 84 15.21 -12.17 -8.03
N LYS A 85 15.68 -12.36 -9.26
CA LYS A 85 17.11 -12.31 -9.58
C LYS A 85 17.73 -10.99 -9.15
N GLU A 86 17.14 -9.86 -9.51
CA GLU A 86 17.63 -8.54 -9.11
C GLU A 86 17.65 -8.36 -7.59
N LYS A 87 16.63 -8.81 -6.87
CA LYS A 87 16.55 -8.68 -5.42
C LYS A 87 17.50 -9.65 -4.68
N ILE A 88 17.85 -10.78 -5.28
CA ILE A 88 18.93 -11.67 -4.79
C ILE A 88 20.29 -11.01 -5.05
N ASP A 89 20.54 -10.56 -6.29
CA ASP A 89 21.83 -10.00 -6.70
C ASP A 89 22.17 -8.70 -5.93
N SER A 90 21.17 -7.87 -5.64
CA SER A 90 21.33 -6.68 -4.80
C SER A 90 21.47 -6.99 -3.30
N GLY A 91 21.25 -8.24 -2.89
CA GLY A 91 21.21 -8.64 -1.48
C GLY A 91 19.98 -8.18 -0.72
N PHE A 92 18.98 -7.57 -1.38
CA PHE A 92 17.76 -7.09 -0.74
C PHE A 92 17.02 -8.21 0.01
N LEU A 93 16.96 -9.42 -0.56
CA LEU A 93 16.29 -10.56 0.08
C LEU A 93 17.08 -11.19 1.23
N ASN A 94 18.37 -10.86 1.40
CA ASN A 94 19.23 -11.49 2.41
C ASN A 94 18.73 -11.30 3.82
N LYS A 95 18.00 -10.21 4.10
CA LYS A 95 17.39 -9.97 5.42
C LYS A 95 16.26 -10.93 5.76
N TYR A 96 15.63 -11.54 4.75
CA TYR A 96 14.56 -12.51 4.92
C TYR A 96 15.02 -13.98 4.73
N THR A 97 16.12 -14.22 4.03
CA THR A 97 16.58 -15.58 3.67
C THR A 97 17.78 -16.05 4.48
N ALA A 98 18.64 -15.11 4.90
CA ALA A 98 19.73 -15.38 5.82
C ALA A 98 19.37 -14.73 7.15
N ASN A 99 19.34 -15.51 8.23
CA ASN A 99 19.00 -15.04 9.58
C ASN A 99 20.07 -14.08 10.18
N ASN A 100 20.76 -13.33 9.33
CA ASN A 100 21.87 -12.44 9.64
C ASN A 100 21.39 -11.07 10.13
N HIS A 101 20.08 -10.78 10.10
CA HIS A 101 19.53 -9.42 10.24
C HIS A 101 18.54 -9.18 11.39
N ASN A 102 18.57 -9.99 12.46
CA ASN A 102 17.64 -9.86 13.60
C ASN A 102 16.15 -9.87 13.19
N GLN A 103 15.83 -10.38 12.01
CA GLN A 103 14.47 -10.33 11.49
C GLN A 103 13.66 -11.47 12.05
N LEU A 104 12.49 -11.17 12.61
CA LEU A 104 11.64 -12.18 13.24
C LEU A 104 10.88 -13.03 12.22
N GLY A 105 10.73 -12.53 10.98
CA GLY A 105 10.07 -13.21 9.86
C GLY A 105 11.07 -13.57 8.76
N LEU A 106 11.02 -14.81 8.31
CA LEU A 106 11.88 -15.35 7.25
C LEU A 106 11.05 -15.84 6.07
N LEU A 107 11.64 -15.82 4.88
CA LEU A 107 11.04 -16.39 3.67
C LEU A 107 11.99 -17.37 2.99
N GLN A 108 11.40 -18.37 2.35
CA GLN A 108 12.08 -19.31 1.47
C GLN A 108 11.37 -19.29 0.12
N LEU A 109 12.05 -18.81 -0.92
CA LEU A 109 11.56 -18.90 -2.29
C LEU A 109 11.47 -20.36 -2.73
N ILE A 110 10.45 -20.70 -3.52
CA ILE A 110 10.26 -22.06 -4.04
C ILE A 110 10.92 -22.17 -5.42
N PRO A 111 12.03 -22.92 -5.57
CA PRO A 111 12.69 -23.07 -6.86
C PRO A 111 11.91 -24.00 -7.78
N GLU A 112 11.89 -23.68 -9.08
CA GLU A 112 11.54 -24.63 -10.12
C GLU A 112 12.72 -25.58 -10.39
N PRO A 113 12.47 -26.74 -11.04
CA PRO A 113 13.54 -27.61 -11.53
C PRO A 113 14.53 -26.81 -12.39
N THR A 114 15.82 -26.92 -12.05
CA THR A 114 16.90 -26.23 -12.75
C THR A 114 16.96 -26.63 -14.21
N LYS A 115 17.21 -25.66 -15.09
CA LYS A 115 17.45 -25.89 -16.51
C LYS A 115 18.91 -25.61 -16.84
N THR A 116 19.56 -26.56 -17.49
CA THR A 116 20.92 -26.38 -18.02
C THR A 116 20.84 -25.89 -19.45
N ASN A 117 21.42 -24.73 -19.71
CA ASN A 117 21.52 -24.18 -21.05
C ASN A 117 22.59 -24.92 -21.88
N ASN A 118 22.52 -24.82 -23.21
CA ASN A 118 23.46 -25.46 -24.13
C ASN A 118 24.94 -25.07 -23.89
N ASN A 119 25.19 -23.93 -23.25
CA ASN A 119 26.52 -23.45 -22.88
C ASN A 119 26.99 -23.93 -21.49
N GLY A 120 26.25 -24.82 -20.84
CA GLY A 120 26.55 -25.34 -19.49
C GLY A 120 26.12 -24.42 -18.34
N SER A 121 25.56 -23.24 -18.61
CA SER A 121 25.04 -22.35 -17.55
C SER A 121 23.75 -22.92 -16.94
N ILE A 122 23.59 -22.74 -15.63
CA ILE A 122 22.38 -23.15 -14.89
C ILE A 122 21.46 -21.94 -14.80
N GLU A 123 20.24 -22.06 -15.31
CA GLU A 123 19.16 -21.10 -15.10
C GLU A 123 18.27 -21.59 -13.95
N GLN A 124 18.28 -20.86 -12.83
CA GLN A 124 17.37 -21.08 -11.72
C GLN A 124 16.15 -20.17 -11.88
N LYS A 125 14.96 -20.79 -11.95
CA LYS A 125 13.67 -20.10 -11.89
C LYS A 125 12.97 -20.42 -10.58
N TYR A 126 11.99 -19.62 -10.23
CA TYR A 126 11.18 -19.79 -9.03
C TYR A 126 9.71 -19.85 -9.41
N CYS A 127 8.92 -20.53 -8.58
CA CYS A 127 7.49 -20.65 -8.79
C CYS A 127 6.82 -19.27 -8.76
N ILE A 128 5.98 -19.02 -9.76
CA ILE A 128 5.23 -17.78 -9.95
C ILE A 128 3.73 -18.11 -10.01
N GLU A 129 2.88 -17.23 -9.51
CA GLU A 129 1.43 -17.33 -9.70
C GLU A 129 0.99 -17.15 -11.17
N ASP A 130 0.00 -17.92 -11.64
CA ASP A 130 -0.43 -17.89 -13.05
C ASP A 130 -1.21 -16.63 -13.45
N ARG A 131 -2.23 -16.24 -12.66
CA ARG A 131 -3.13 -15.12 -13.01
C ARG A 131 -2.60 -13.75 -12.60
N PHE A 132 -1.86 -13.70 -11.50
CA PHE A 132 -1.29 -12.47 -10.92
C PHE A 132 0.20 -12.69 -10.67
N PRO A 133 1.05 -12.61 -11.70
CA PRO A 133 2.43 -13.06 -11.66
C PRO A 133 3.19 -12.47 -10.47
N SER A 134 3.43 -13.30 -9.47
CA SER A 134 4.08 -12.95 -8.21
C SER A 134 4.89 -14.15 -7.72
N PRO A 135 6.10 -13.95 -7.17
CA PRO A 135 6.88 -15.03 -6.60
C PRO A 135 6.15 -15.75 -5.47
N ILE A 136 6.21 -17.07 -5.48
CA ILE A 136 5.66 -17.92 -4.41
C ILE A 136 6.80 -18.28 -3.45
N CYS A 137 6.50 -18.19 -2.16
CA CYS A 137 7.43 -18.51 -1.08
C CYS A 137 6.75 -19.27 0.06
N HIS A 138 7.55 -19.89 0.92
CA HIS A 138 7.16 -20.24 2.28
C HIS A 138 7.61 -19.16 3.24
N ILE A 139 6.75 -18.78 4.18
CA ILE A 139 7.10 -17.86 5.26
C ILE A 139 7.19 -18.57 6.61
N PHE A 140 8.09 -18.08 7.45
CA PHE A 140 8.39 -18.60 8.78
C PHE A 140 8.52 -17.45 9.77
N GLY A 141 8.31 -17.72 11.06
CA GLY A 141 8.51 -16.74 12.12
C GLY A 141 7.38 -15.72 12.22
N LEU A 142 7.66 -14.54 12.78
CA LEU A 142 6.65 -13.50 13.04
C LEU A 142 6.49 -12.56 11.84
N TRP A 143 5.25 -12.39 11.45
CA TRP A 143 4.82 -11.47 10.40
C TRP A 143 3.75 -10.54 10.94
N GLY A 144 3.98 -9.24 10.81
CA GLY A 144 3.08 -8.18 11.25
C GLY A 144 1.87 -8.07 10.32
N LEU A 145 0.69 -7.96 10.90
CA LEU A 145 -0.53 -7.68 10.14
C LEU A 145 -0.55 -6.24 9.68
N ILE A 146 -0.83 -6.06 8.40
CA ILE A 146 -1.05 -4.74 7.82
C ILE A 146 -2.52 -4.41 8.06
N SER A 147 -2.79 -3.44 8.95
CA SER A 147 -4.15 -2.99 9.24
C SER A 147 -4.79 -2.40 7.98
N ASN A 148 -5.92 -2.98 7.59
CA ASN A 148 -6.78 -2.48 6.52
C ASN A 148 -7.89 -1.62 7.17
N PRO A 149 -8.06 -0.34 6.79
CA PRO A 149 -9.07 0.53 7.39
C PRO A 149 -10.52 0.04 7.21
N TYR A 150 -10.76 -0.88 6.29
CA TYR A 150 -12.07 -1.49 6.04
C TYR A 150 -12.26 -2.84 6.75
N ASP A 151 -11.27 -3.30 7.50
CA ASP A 151 -11.32 -4.55 8.28
C ASP A 151 -11.65 -4.28 9.75
N ASN A 152 -12.46 -5.16 10.34
CA ASN A 152 -12.84 -5.13 11.75
C ASN A 152 -12.37 -6.38 12.51
N LEU A 153 -11.31 -7.04 12.03
CA LEU A 153 -10.70 -8.23 12.63
C LEU A 153 -10.57 -8.14 14.16
N PHE A 154 -10.01 -7.03 14.68
CA PHE A 154 -9.75 -6.87 16.11
C PHE A 154 -11.04 -6.66 16.93
N SER A 155 -12.00 -5.88 16.43
CA SER A 155 -13.30 -5.70 17.08
C SER A 155 -14.15 -6.98 17.03
N GLN A 156 -14.03 -7.78 15.96
CA GLN A 156 -14.65 -9.10 15.88
C GLN A 156 -14.03 -10.08 16.90
N LEU A 157 -12.72 -10.09 17.05
CA LEU A 157 -12.04 -10.89 18.09
C LEU A 157 -12.50 -10.54 19.50
N GLN A 158 -12.70 -9.25 19.79
CA GLN A 158 -13.20 -8.81 21.10
C GLN A 158 -14.64 -9.27 21.38
N SER A 159 -15.49 -9.36 20.36
CA SER A 159 -16.92 -9.66 20.52
C SER A 159 -17.27 -11.14 20.38
N SER A 160 -16.50 -11.92 19.61
CA SER A 160 -16.84 -13.29 19.23
C SER A 160 -15.79 -14.35 19.59
N GLU A 161 -14.70 -13.95 20.27
CA GLU A 161 -13.53 -14.76 20.67
C GLU A 161 -12.70 -15.35 19.53
N LYS A 162 -13.31 -15.55 18.37
CA LYS A 162 -12.71 -16.12 17.16
C LYS A 162 -13.11 -15.33 15.93
N VAL A 163 -12.20 -15.22 14.96
CA VAL A 163 -12.47 -14.55 13.69
C VAL A 163 -12.01 -15.40 12.52
N GLN A 164 -12.80 -15.37 11.45
CA GLN A 164 -12.45 -16.03 10.19
C GLN A 164 -11.50 -15.13 9.40
N VAL A 165 -10.29 -15.63 9.14
CA VAL A 165 -9.32 -14.98 8.25
C VAL A 165 -9.63 -15.41 6.82
N THR A 166 -9.65 -14.43 5.91
CA THR A 166 -9.95 -14.59 4.50
C THR A 166 -8.78 -14.09 3.65
N ALA A 167 -8.82 -14.38 2.35
CA ALA A 167 -7.83 -13.90 1.40
C ALA A 167 -7.69 -12.37 1.35
N LEU A 168 -8.74 -11.61 1.70
CA LEU A 168 -8.75 -10.15 1.62
C LEU A 168 -8.15 -9.46 2.85
N ASN A 169 -8.31 -10.08 4.03
CA ASN A 169 -7.87 -9.48 5.30
C ASN A 169 -6.50 -10.00 5.77
N LEU A 170 -5.93 -11.02 5.12
CA LEU A 170 -4.56 -11.46 5.40
C LEU A 170 -3.54 -10.72 4.52
N GLN A 171 -3.12 -9.54 4.97
CA GLN A 171 -1.95 -8.84 4.43
C GLN A 171 -0.87 -8.75 5.49
N LEU A 172 0.35 -9.14 5.11
CA LEU A 172 1.45 -9.29 6.04
C LEU A 172 2.68 -8.52 5.56
N LYS A 173 3.50 -8.10 6.52
CA LYS A 173 4.87 -7.65 6.31
C LYS A 173 5.76 -8.29 7.36
N ALA A 174 7.08 -8.23 7.18
CA ALA A 174 7.95 -8.69 8.25
C ALA A 174 7.72 -7.82 9.50
N ALA A 175 7.70 -8.48 10.66
CA ALA A 175 7.45 -7.81 11.94
C ALA A 175 8.44 -6.65 12.15
N ASP A 176 7.95 -5.55 12.73
CA ASP A 176 8.70 -4.33 13.04
C ASP A 176 9.25 -3.52 11.85
N GLU A 177 9.12 -4.01 10.61
CA GLU A 177 9.58 -3.33 9.40
C GLU A 177 8.64 -2.19 8.99
N GLU A 178 9.15 -1.00 8.70
CA GLU A 178 8.32 0.09 8.19
C GLU A 178 7.86 -0.21 6.76
N LEU A 179 6.61 0.12 6.43
CA LEU A 179 6.11 0.01 5.08
C LEU A 179 6.58 1.22 4.27
N THR A 180 7.32 0.96 3.21
CA THR A 180 7.75 1.93 2.20
C THR A 180 7.36 1.41 0.82
N SER A 181 7.60 2.21 -0.22
CA SER A 181 7.39 1.77 -1.61
C SER A 181 8.21 0.53 -2.01
N ASP A 182 9.33 0.28 -1.33
CA ASP A 182 10.24 -0.82 -1.63
C ASP A 182 9.99 -2.05 -0.76
N SER A 183 9.10 -1.96 0.24
CA SER A 183 8.77 -3.08 1.12
C SER A 183 8.09 -4.22 0.36
N ILE A 184 8.41 -5.45 0.75
CA ILE A 184 7.62 -6.61 0.33
C ILE A 184 6.39 -6.74 1.24
N ARG A 185 5.27 -7.09 0.63
CA ARG A 185 4.08 -7.56 1.32
C ARG A 185 3.91 -9.04 1.03
N ILE A 186 3.41 -9.77 2.00
CA ILE A 186 3.04 -11.17 1.85
C ILE A 186 1.53 -11.29 1.90
N GLN A 187 0.99 -12.03 0.94
CA GLN A 187 -0.43 -12.35 0.85
C GLN A 187 -0.60 -13.84 0.58
N PRO A 188 -1.77 -14.42 0.85
CA PRO A 188 -2.12 -15.75 0.35
C PRO A 188 -1.85 -15.90 -1.15
N VAL A 189 -1.70 -17.12 -1.64
CA VAL A 189 -1.53 -17.35 -3.09
C VAL A 189 -2.89 -17.20 -3.76
N TRP A 190 -3.11 -16.03 -4.36
CA TRP A 190 -4.42 -15.63 -4.86
C TRP A 190 -4.93 -16.56 -5.96
N SER A 191 -4.07 -16.94 -6.90
CA SER A 191 -4.41 -17.85 -8.00
C SER A 191 -5.04 -19.17 -7.53
N GLU A 192 -4.59 -19.74 -6.41
CA GLU A 192 -5.12 -20.99 -5.83
C GLU A 192 -6.47 -20.80 -5.13
N LEU A 193 -6.77 -19.57 -4.72
CA LEU A 193 -8.01 -19.20 -4.07
C LEU A 193 -9.08 -18.74 -5.09
N PHE A 194 -8.64 -18.33 -6.29
CA PHE A 194 -9.44 -17.69 -7.33
C PHE A 194 -10.19 -18.67 -8.26
N ASP A 195 -9.77 -19.93 -8.36
CA ASP A 195 -10.49 -20.93 -9.16
C ASP A 195 -11.94 -21.14 -8.68
N ARG A 196 -12.26 -20.79 -7.43
CA ARG A 196 -13.64 -20.79 -6.89
C ARG A 196 -14.47 -19.52 -7.17
N PHE A 197 -13.88 -18.46 -7.72
CA PHE A 197 -14.53 -17.13 -7.82
C PHE A 197 -15.04 -16.77 -9.23
N THR A 198 -14.60 -17.47 -10.27
CA THR A 198 -14.85 -17.05 -11.67
C THR A 198 -15.62 -18.04 -12.54
N GLU A 199 -15.97 -19.23 -12.06
CA GLU A 199 -16.77 -20.20 -12.85
C GLU A 199 -18.22 -19.73 -13.15
N LEU A 200 -18.69 -18.61 -12.58
CA LEU A 200 -20.07 -18.14 -12.73
C LEU A 200 -20.24 -16.69 -13.23
N GLY A 201 -19.18 -16.02 -13.68
CA GLY A 201 -19.32 -14.67 -14.27
C GLY A 201 -19.88 -13.59 -13.32
N ASN A 202 -19.77 -13.80 -12.00
CA ASN A 202 -20.33 -12.92 -10.98
C ASN A 202 -19.25 -12.56 -9.95
N PRO A 203 -18.70 -11.33 -9.93
CA PRO A 203 -17.54 -10.97 -9.11
C PRO A 203 -17.85 -10.73 -7.61
N ILE A 204 -18.93 -11.34 -7.08
CA ILE A 204 -19.51 -11.02 -5.76
C ILE A 204 -19.68 -12.29 -4.91
N GLY A 205 -18.69 -13.17 -4.89
CA GLY A 205 -18.61 -14.23 -3.87
C GLY A 205 -18.03 -13.69 -2.56
N PRO A 206 -18.26 -14.35 -1.40
CA PRO A 206 -17.49 -14.06 -0.19
C PRO A 206 -16.04 -14.49 -0.38
N ALA A 207 -15.08 -13.69 0.12
CA ALA A 207 -13.66 -14.01 0.01
C ALA A 207 -13.36 -15.42 0.57
N PRO A 208 -12.43 -16.18 -0.03
CA PRO A 208 -12.15 -17.54 0.41
C PRO A 208 -11.60 -17.55 1.85
N ASP A 209 -12.18 -18.45 2.65
CA ASP A 209 -11.73 -18.73 4.02
C ASP A 209 -10.34 -19.38 4.01
N LEU A 210 -9.46 -18.92 4.90
CA LEU A 210 -8.13 -19.47 5.09
C LEU A 210 -8.05 -20.30 6.37
N PHE A 211 -8.33 -19.68 7.51
CA PHE A 211 -8.29 -20.30 8.83
C PHE A 211 -8.99 -19.41 9.86
N ILE A 212 -9.31 -19.99 11.02
CA ILE A 212 -9.88 -19.27 12.16
C ILE A 212 -8.75 -18.94 13.14
N ILE A 213 -8.75 -17.73 13.67
CA ILE A 213 -7.84 -17.32 14.75
C ILE A 213 -8.61 -16.80 15.96
N THR A 214 -7.92 -16.77 17.08
CA THR A 214 -8.33 -16.23 18.38
C THR A 214 -7.28 -15.25 18.87
N SER A 215 -7.55 -14.55 19.98
CA SER A 215 -6.57 -13.65 20.60
C SER A 215 -5.28 -14.35 21.04
N SER A 216 -5.30 -15.68 21.26
CA SER A 216 -4.10 -16.45 21.63
C SER A 216 -3.16 -16.74 20.47
N ASP A 217 -3.58 -16.52 19.23
CA ASP A 217 -2.75 -16.73 18.03
C ASP A 217 -1.86 -15.52 17.70
N PHE A 218 -2.07 -14.40 18.40
CA PHE A 218 -1.33 -13.16 18.19
C PHE A 218 -0.11 -13.04 19.09
N PHE A 219 0.92 -12.45 18.51
CA PHE A 219 2.16 -12.07 19.18
C PHE A 219 2.37 -10.57 19.08
N ILE A 220 3.07 -10.01 20.06
CA ILE A 220 3.51 -8.63 20.08
C ILE A 220 5.02 -8.60 20.27
N THR A 221 5.71 -7.74 19.53
CA THR A 221 7.17 -7.62 19.57
C THR A 221 7.62 -6.76 20.75
N ARG A 222 8.89 -6.92 21.13
CA ARG A 222 9.58 -6.08 22.10
C ARG A 222 9.40 -4.59 21.81
N LYS A 223 9.55 -4.21 20.54
CA LYS A 223 9.43 -2.83 20.05
C LYS A 223 8.10 -2.22 20.50
N HIS A 224 7.00 -2.95 20.32
CA HIS A 224 5.67 -2.46 20.67
C HIS A 224 5.36 -2.53 22.17
N ILE A 225 5.86 -3.55 22.89
CA ILE A 225 5.75 -3.61 24.37
C ILE A 225 6.44 -2.38 24.99
N GLU A 226 7.68 -2.11 24.60
CA GLU A 226 8.46 -0.96 25.08
C GLU A 226 7.86 0.38 24.62
N GLN A 227 7.16 0.40 23.48
CA GLN A 227 6.42 1.58 23.04
C GLN A 227 5.25 1.85 23.99
N ILE A 228 4.42 0.87 24.30
CA ILE A 228 3.28 1.06 25.20
C ILE A 228 3.76 1.55 26.57
N ASP A 229 4.80 0.93 27.12
CA ASP A 229 5.33 1.30 28.43
C ASP A 229 5.83 2.76 28.47
N ARG A 230 6.49 3.23 27.39
CA ARG A 230 6.93 4.64 27.26
C ARG A 230 5.79 5.66 27.31
N TYR A 231 4.58 5.25 26.94
CA TYR A 231 3.39 6.10 26.91
C TYR A 231 2.44 5.84 28.08
N ARG A 232 2.89 5.16 29.15
CA ARG A 232 2.09 4.95 30.35
C ARG A 232 1.51 6.28 30.86
N GLY A 233 0.17 6.35 30.92
CA GLY A 233 -0.58 7.55 31.33
C GLY A 233 -0.65 8.68 30.30
N LYS A 234 -0.21 8.45 29.05
CA LYS A 234 -0.16 9.45 27.97
C LYS A 234 -0.87 8.93 26.71
N LEU A 235 -1.10 9.81 25.73
CA LEU A 235 -1.66 9.44 24.42
C LEU A 235 -0.59 8.76 23.55
N ILE A 236 -0.87 7.54 23.09
CA ILE A 236 -0.05 6.83 22.10
C ILE A 236 -0.38 7.35 20.69
N PRO A 237 0.60 7.67 19.83
CA PRO A 237 0.36 7.98 18.41
C PRO A 237 -0.46 6.87 17.74
N SER A 238 -1.46 7.25 16.97
CA SER A 238 -2.39 6.33 16.29
C SER A 238 -2.96 6.98 15.03
N TYR A 239 -3.73 6.23 14.26
CA TYR A 239 -4.49 6.77 13.12
C TYR A 239 -5.52 7.82 13.57
N ILE A 240 -6.17 7.61 14.72
CA ILE A 240 -7.25 8.47 15.22
C ILE A 240 -6.72 9.86 15.61
N ASN A 241 -5.55 9.94 16.23
CA ASN A 241 -4.96 11.22 16.65
C ASN A 241 -3.97 11.81 15.63
N GLY A 242 -3.87 11.21 14.43
CA GLY A 242 -2.98 11.66 13.37
C GLY A 242 -1.49 11.47 13.67
N GLY A 243 -1.15 10.70 14.69
CA GLY A 243 0.24 10.41 15.07
C GLY A 243 0.89 9.32 14.22
N VAL A 244 0.09 8.53 13.48
CA VAL A 244 0.55 7.47 12.57
C VAL A 244 -0.17 7.61 11.23
N HIS A 245 0.56 7.40 10.13
CA HIS A 245 0.00 7.38 8.77
C HIS A 245 -0.56 6.00 8.40
N HIS A 246 -1.70 5.96 7.71
CA HIS A 246 -2.22 4.71 7.17
C HIS A 246 -1.35 4.22 6.00
N PRO A 247 -1.03 2.92 5.91
CA PRO A 247 -0.27 2.38 4.78
C PRO A 247 -0.93 2.52 3.41
N GLU A 248 -2.26 2.66 3.38
CA GLU A 248 -3.04 2.93 2.17
C GLU A 248 -3.15 4.43 1.83
N SER A 249 -2.67 5.31 2.72
CA SER A 249 -2.59 6.76 2.44
C SER A 249 -1.40 7.12 1.55
N GLU A 250 -0.50 6.17 1.30
CA GLU A 250 0.51 6.23 0.24
C GLU A 250 -0.01 5.64 -1.07
N ASP A 251 -1.18 6.07 -1.55
CA ASP A 251 -1.26 6.20 -3.00
C ASP A 251 -0.26 7.31 -3.34
N PRO A 252 0.87 7.03 -4.03
CA PRO A 252 1.51 8.09 -4.75
C PRO A 252 0.50 8.42 -5.85
N VAL A 253 -0.37 9.37 -5.58
CA VAL A 253 -0.66 10.38 -6.58
C VAL A 253 0.71 11.00 -6.85
N LYS A 254 1.50 10.34 -7.70
CA LYS A 254 2.43 11.06 -8.53
C LYS A 254 1.52 12.01 -9.26
N GLU A 255 1.43 13.23 -8.76
CA GLU A 255 1.17 14.37 -9.60
C GLU A 255 2.23 14.27 -10.69
N HIS A 256 1.88 13.57 -11.77
CA HIS A 256 2.66 13.62 -12.99
C HIS A 256 2.77 15.11 -13.26
N GLY A 257 3.97 15.70 -13.32
CA GLY A 257 4.13 17.13 -13.64
C GLY A 257 3.46 17.54 -14.97
N ASN A 258 3.04 16.55 -15.76
CA ASN A 258 2.18 16.70 -16.92
C ASN A 258 0.71 17.06 -16.61
N VAL A 259 0.20 16.79 -15.40
CA VAL A 259 -1.20 17.06 -14.99
C VAL A 259 -1.38 18.56 -14.78
N GLU A 260 -0.52 19.21 -14.00
CA GLU A 260 -0.53 20.66 -13.82
C GLU A 260 -0.19 21.39 -15.12
N ALA A 261 0.84 20.94 -15.84
CA ALA A 261 1.20 21.53 -17.14
C ALA A 261 0.07 21.36 -18.18
N SER A 262 -0.69 20.26 -18.12
CA SER A 262 -1.87 20.05 -18.97
C SER A 262 -3.06 20.89 -18.48
N ALA A 263 -3.26 21.03 -17.17
CA ALA A 263 -4.30 21.87 -16.59
C ALA A 263 -4.10 23.35 -16.95
N ALA A 264 -2.89 23.89 -16.79
CA ALA A 264 -2.54 25.26 -17.17
C ALA A 264 -2.75 25.49 -18.68
N LYS A 265 -2.42 24.51 -19.53
CA LYS A 265 -2.67 24.59 -20.98
C LYS A 265 -4.17 24.56 -21.32
N ARG A 266 -4.99 23.81 -20.58
CA ARG A 266 -6.46 23.80 -20.74
C ARG A 266 -7.07 25.12 -20.25
N GLU A 267 -6.63 25.62 -19.10
CA GLU A 267 -7.05 26.89 -18.55
C GLU A 267 -6.77 28.06 -19.51
N ALA A 268 -5.58 28.08 -20.14
CA ALA A 268 -5.25 29.07 -21.15
C ALA A 268 -6.21 29.06 -22.34
N VAL A 269 -6.68 27.87 -22.77
CA VAL A 269 -7.70 27.74 -23.82
C VAL A 269 -9.04 28.32 -23.36
N TYR A 270 -9.46 28.08 -22.12
CA TYR A 270 -10.71 28.62 -21.58
C TYR A 270 -10.66 30.15 -21.41
N GLN A 271 -9.55 30.68 -20.93
CA GLN A 271 -9.35 32.13 -20.83
C GLN A 271 -9.35 32.80 -22.21
N ALA A 272 -8.70 32.19 -23.22
CA ALA A 272 -8.73 32.69 -24.59
C ALA A 272 -10.15 32.67 -25.18
N ALA A 273 -10.90 31.58 -24.94
CA ALA A 273 -12.30 31.47 -25.34
C ALA A 273 -13.19 32.57 -24.74
N ILE A 274 -13.10 32.80 -23.42
CA ILE A 274 -13.84 33.87 -22.73
C ILE A 274 -13.44 35.24 -23.29
N TYR A 275 -12.14 35.45 -23.51
CA TYR A 275 -11.63 36.71 -24.04
C TYR A 275 -12.21 37.03 -25.42
N TRP A 276 -12.18 36.08 -26.36
CA TRP A 276 -12.68 36.29 -27.72
C TRP A 276 -14.20 36.37 -27.77
N LEU A 277 -14.92 35.60 -26.96
CA LEU A 277 -16.37 35.75 -26.82
C LEU A 277 -16.76 37.17 -26.36
N LYS A 278 -15.95 37.80 -25.50
CA LYS A 278 -16.23 39.14 -24.98
C LYS A 278 -15.85 40.27 -25.96
N HIS A 279 -14.78 40.11 -26.74
CA HIS A 279 -14.23 41.20 -27.56
C HIS A 279 -14.54 41.07 -29.06
N ASP A 280 -14.76 39.85 -29.55
CA ASP A 280 -15.12 39.57 -30.94
C ASP A 280 -16.06 38.34 -31.01
N PRO A 281 -17.31 38.48 -30.54
CA PRO A 281 -18.28 37.38 -30.54
C PRO A 281 -18.64 36.89 -31.95
N SER A 282 -18.47 37.73 -32.97
CA SER A 282 -18.82 37.40 -34.36
C SER A 282 -17.85 36.40 -34.98
N ALA A 283 -16.56 36.51 -34.67
CA ALA A 283 -15.55 35.54 -35.11
C ALA A 283 -15.68 34.15 -34.46
N CYS A 284 -16.57 34.06 -33.47
CA CYS A 284 -16.86 32.86 -32.71
C CYS A 284 -18.12 32.12 -33.22
N GLN A 285 -18.77 32.63 -34.27
CA GLN A 285 -20.01 32.10 -34.84
C GLN A 285 -19.76 31.29 -36.13
N GLY A 286 -20.53 30.23 -36.31
CA GLY A 286 -20.61 29.47 -37.55
C GLY A 286 -21.42 30.20 -38.62
N LYS A 287 -21.54 29.59 -39.80
CA LYS A 287 -22.20 30.18 -40.98
C LYS A 287 -23.69 30.52 -40.77
N ARG A 288 -24.35 30.02 -39.72
CA ARG A 288 -25.75 30.28 -39.40
C ARG A 288 -25.92 31.18 -38.16
N GLY A 289 -24.85 31.83 -37.71
CA GLY A 289 -24.84 32.78 -36.58
C GLY A 289 -24.82 32.13 -35.19
N GLU A 290 -24.75 30.80 -35.13
CA GLU A 290 -24.66 30.02 -33.90
C GLU A 290 -23.20 29.92 -33.42
N LEU A 291 -22.98 29.91 -32.09
CA LEU A 291 -21.64 29.67 -31.56
C LEU A 291 -21.23 28.23 -31.87
N THR A 292 -20.06 28.06 -32.51
CA THR A 292 -19.53 26.73 -32.84
C THR A 292 -18.13 26.54 -32.27
N ILE A 293 -17.82 25.30 -31.89
CA ILE A 293 -16.50 24.91 -31.39
C ILE A 293 -15.45 25.12 -32.49
N GLU A 294 -15.84 24.89 -33.73
CA GLU A 294 -15.01 25.05 -34.92
C GLU A 294 -14.58 26.51 -35.09
N ALA A 295 -15.53 27.45 -35.07
CA ALA A 295 -15.22 28.89 -35.17
C ALA A 295 -14.36 29.38 -33.97
N TRP A 296 -14.68 28.93 -32.75
CA TRP A 296 -13.88 29.26 -31.56
C TRP A 296 -12.45 28.76 -31.67
N ALA A 297 -12.26 27.50 -32.07
CA ALA A 297 -10.94 26.91 -32.18
C ALA A 297 -10.10 27.58 -33.27
N GLU A 298 -10.71 27.93 -34.40
CA GLU A 298 -10.04 28.66 -35.48
C GLU A 298 -9.58 30.05 -35.03
N LYS A 299 -10.45 30.81 -34.35
CA LYS A 299 -10.12 32.13 -33.81
C LYS A 299 -9.01 32.08 -32.75
N ILE A 300 -9.08 31.12 -31.83
CA ILE A 300 -8.06 30.94 -30.78
C ILE A 300 -6.70 30.57 -31.39
N ILE A 301 -6.69 29.78 -32.46
CA ILE A 301 -5.44 29.35 -33.12
C ILE A 301 -4.86 30.45 -34.00
N SER A 302 -5.69 31.21 -34.73
CA SER A 302 -5.22 32.33 -35.56
C SER A 302 -4.55 33.41 -34.71
N GLU A 303 -5.04 33.62 -33.48
CA GLU A 303 -4.54 34.62 -32.53
C GLU A 303 -3.78 34.02 -31.35
N LYS A 304 -3.21 32.81 -31.50
CA LYS A 304 -2.61 32.04 -30.40
C LYS A 304 -1.48 32.74 -29.64
N ASN A 305 -0.90 33.80 -30.21
CA ASN A 305 0.17 34.59 -29.60
C ASN A 305 -0.32 35.91 -28.98
N HIS A 306 -1.62 36.16 -28.95
CA HIS A 306 -2.18 37.39 -28.41
C HIS A 306 -1.82 37.55 -26.92
N PRO A 307 -1.32 38.73 -26.46
CA PRO A 307 -0.79 38.90 -25.10
C PRO A 307 -1.76 38.54 -23.97
N LYS A 308 -3.07 38.67 -24.21
CA LYS A 308 -4.14 38.38 -23.23
C LYS A 308 -4.88 37.06 -23.47
N ALA A 309 -4.53 36.32 -24.53
CA ALA A 309 -5.23 35.10 -24.96
C ALA A 309 -4.25 34.07 -25.55
N LYS A 310 -3.05 33.98 -24.96
CA LYS A 310 -1.97 33.14 -25.49
C LYS A 310 -2.26 31.65 -25.28
N VAL A 311 -2.12 30.86 -26.34
CA VAL A 311 -2.34 29.41 -26.33
C VAL A 311 -1.18 28.69 -27.03
N THR A 312 -0.75 27.57 -26.45
CA THR A 312 0.36 26.76 -26.98
C THR A 312 -0.10 25.43 -27.60
N LEU A 313 -1.38 25.08 -27.44
CA LEU A 313 -1.96 23.84 -27.96
C LEU A 313 -2.30 23.95 -29.45
N GLY A 314 -2.24 22.81 -30.16
CA GLY A 314 -2.71 22.68 -31.53
C GLY A 314 -4.24 22.61 -31.62
N ILE A 315 -4.78 22.87 -32.81
CA ILE A 315 -6.22 23.05 -33.05
C ILE A 315 -7.08 21.88 -32.58
N ASP A 316 -6.62 20.63 -32.74
CA ASP A 316 -7.39 19.45 -32.32
C ASP A 316 -7.50 19.35 -30.80
N LYS A 317 -6.44 19.72 -30.08
CA LYS A 317 -6.45 19.74 -28.60
C LYS A 317 -7.29 20.91 -28.09
N VAL A 318 -7.29 22.05 -28.75
CA VAL A 318 -8.19 23.17 -28.44
C VAL A 318 -9.65 22.76 -28.60
N LYS A 319 -10.02 22.15 -29.74
CA LYS A 319 -11.38 21.62 -29.98
C LYS A 319 -11.80 20.63 -28.90
N GLN A 320 -10.90 19.73 -28.49
CA GLN A 320 -11.19 18.77 -27.42
C GLN A 320 -11.47 19.45 -26.08
N CYS A 321 -10.69 20.46 -25.69
CA CYS A 321 -10.92 21.21 -24.44
C CYS A 321 -12.29 21.90 -24.46
N LEU A 322 -12.63 22.57 -25.57
CA LEU A 322 -13.90 23.27 -25.72
C LEU A 322 -15.11 22.31 -25.68
N ARG A 323 -14.99 21.11 -26.29
CA ARG A 323 -16.03 20.06 -26.21
C ARG A 323 -16.29 19.61 -24.79
N VAL A 324 -15.22 19.34 -24.03
CA VAL A 324 -15.32 18.95 -22.62
C VAL A 324 -16.02 20.04 -21.81
N ALA A 325 -15.63 21.30 -21.98
CA ALA A 325 -16.25 22.43 -21.30
C ALA A 325 -17.74 22.61 -21.63
N MET A 326 -18.15 22.39 -22.89
CA MET A 326 -19.55 22.53 -23.30
C MET A 326 -20.44 21.35 -22.90
N THR A 327 -19.87 20.16 -22.68
CA THR A 327 -20.63 18.93 -22.40
C THR A 327 -20.62 18.50 -20.93
N GLY A 328 -19.72 19.07 -20.10
CA GLY A 328 -19.65 18.82 -18.66
C GLY A 328 -19.18 17.41 -18.28
N LYS A 329 -18.69 16.61 -19.23
CA LYS A 329 -18.13 15.28 -18.97
C LYS A 329 -16.61 15.36 -18.94
N ASN A 330 -16.03 15.19 -17.76
CA ASN A 330 -14.59 14.89 -17.60
C ASN A 330 -14.31 13.44 -17.95
#